data_AF-A0A524L1D8-F1
#
_entry.id   AF-A0A524L1D8-F1
#
_cell.length_a   1.000
_cell.length_b   1.000
_cell.length_c   1.000
_cell.angle_alpha   90.00
_cell.angle_beta   90.00
_cell.angle_gamma   90.00
#
_symmetry.space_group_name_H-M   'P 1'
#
loop_
_entity.id
_entity.type
_entity.pdbx_description
1 polymer ?
#
loop_
_entity_poly.entity_id
_entity_poly.type
_entity_poly.pdbx_seq_one_letter_code
_entity_poly.pdbx_strand_id
1 'polypeptide(L)'
;MQRPRFVWISACVALAGVDAPAQEIPLQVLDSTPRQVLVRFEQSIDPAAVGQVFGASWPASWSVSAGVGRVDVSAETHGLARAAGEGLGFAPVPGSFAPIAIEIDLATLEATSEPTSGSLAGGQFFLGFATRALDTRATAGFIGPNVGALLCSSQQQIDDACPSIPFLCGLTCTLVTGAPYDPLTGTLHLVGSESKQSCDGAQCQGPIEVFATTGDLLLVEVAVGVPAASAPLRIGLALWVATLGAIALRRARA
;
A
#
# COMPACT_ATOMS: atom_id res chain seq x y z
N MET A 1 -50.95 40.43 22.50
CA MET A 1 -50.38 40.82 21.18
C MET A 1 -49.07 40.08 20.97
N GLN A 2 -49.11 38.90 20.35
CA GLN A 2 -47.92 38.10 20.02
C GLN A 2 -47.65 38.25 18.52
N ARG A 3 -46.45 38.74 18.16
CA ARG A 3 -46.01 38.83 16.77
C ARG A 3 -45.55 37.44 16.28
N PRO A 4 -45.95 36.99 15.08
CA PRO A 4 -45.38 35.77 14.51
C PRO A 4 -43.93 36.04 14.07
N ARG A 5 -43.00 35.20 14.52
CA ARG A 5 -41.61 35.18 14.08
C ARG A 5 -41.53 34.47 12.73
N PHE A 6 -41.25 35.23 11.67
CA PHE A 6 -40.91 34.68 10.34
C PHE A 6 -39.50 34.11 10.38
N VAL A 7 -39.38 32.78 10.37
CA VAL A 7 -38.11 32.08 10.21
C VAL A 7 -37.80 32.03 8.71
N TRP A 8 -36.81 32.80 8.28
CA TRP A 8 -36.23 32.72 6.93
C TRP A 8 -35.33 31.48 6.86
N ILE A 9 -35.80 30.43 6.19
CA ILE A 9 -34.95 29.30 5.79
C ILE A 9 -34.29 29.71 4.46
N SER A 10 -33.11 30.30 4.54
CA SER A 10 -32.24 30.49 3.38
C SER A 10 -31.61 29.15 3.01
N ALA A 11 -32.22 28.45 2.05
CA ALA A 11 -31.63 27.28 1.41
C ALA A 11 -30.60 27.75 0.35
N CYS A 12 -29.39 28.08 0.78
CA CYS A 12 -28.25 28.24 -0.12
C CYS A 12 -27.74 26.86 -0.52
N VAL A 13 -28.34 26.28 -1.56
CA VAL A 13 -27.81 25.09 -2.24
C VAL A 13 -26.75 25.55 -3.24
N ALA A 14 -25.50 25.64 -2.78
CA ALA A 14 -24.35 25.85 -3.65
C ALA A 14 -24.01 24.52 -4.36
N LEU A 15 -24.61 24.29 -5.53
CA LEU A 15 -24.23 23.21 -6.46
C LEU A 15 -22.99 23.63 -7.27
N ALA A 16 -21.84 23.77 -6.60
CA ALA A 16 -20.56 23.82 -7.29
C ALA A 16 -20.14 22.38 -7.62
N GLY A 17 -20.35 21.97 -8.86
CA GLY A 17 -19.81 20.72 -9.39
C GLY A 17 -18.31 20.85 -9.59
N VAL A 18 -17.54 20.48 -8.59
CA VAL A 18 -16.14 20.11 -8.76
C VAL A 18 -16.16 18.64 -9.16
N ASP A 19 -15.54 18.26 -10.27
CA ASP A 19 -15.24 16.85 -10.53
C ASP A 19 -14.48 16.36 -9.30
N ALA A 20 -15.10 15.46 -8.55
CA ALA A 20 -14.45 14.92 -7.36
C ALA A 20 -13.15 14.26 -7.84
N PRO A 21 -11.99 14.63 -7.28
CA PRO A 21 -10.75 13.94 -7.62
C PRO A 21 -10.98 12.45 -7.40
N ALA A 22 -10.48 11.64 -8.33
CA ALA A 22 -10.62 10.19 -8.25
C ALA A 22 -10.07 9.75 -6.89
N GLN A 23 -10.94 9.19 -6.04
CA GLN A 23 -10.62 8.91 -4.65
C GLN A 23 -9.99 7.52 -4.56
N GLU A 24 -8.77 7.44 -4.04
CA GLU A 24 -8.19 6.16 -3.64
C GLU A 24 -8.93 5.65 -2.40
N ILE A 25 -9.40 4.40 -2.46
CA ILE A 25 -10.05 3.69 -1.35
C ILE A 25 -9.34 2.34 -1.15
N PRO A 26 -9.39 1.74 0.06
CA PRO A 26 -8.88 0.40 0.29
C PRO A 26 -9.45 -0.60 -0.72
N LEU A 27 -8.61 -1.57 -1.13
CA LEU A 27 -9.02 -2.64 -2.02
C LEU A 27 -10.27 -3.37 -1.48
N GLN A 28 -11.34 -3.39 -2.27
CA GLN A 28 -12.56 -4.09 -1.90
C GLN A 28 -12.41 -5.59 -2.24
N VAL A 29 -11.78 -6.35 -1.34
CA VAL A 29 -11.44 -7.77 -1.57
C VAL A 29 -12.65 -8.71 -1.72
N LEU A 30 -13.83 -8.28 -1.26
CA LEU A 30 -15.08 -9.01 -1.48
C LEU A 30 -15.67 -8.80 -2.88
N ASP A 31 -15.21 -7.78 -3.62
CA ASP A 31 -15.53 -7.63 -5.04
C ASP A 31 -14.61 -8.52 -5.88
N SER A 32 -15.17 -9.59 -6.41
CA SER A 32 -14.48 -10.57 -7.25
C SER A 32 -14.20 -10.08 -8.67
N THR A 33 -14.65 -8.89 -9.06
CA THR A 33 -14.49 -8.37 -10.41
C THR A 33 -13.01 -8.07 -10.72
N PRO A 34 -12.42 -8.67 -11.76
CA PRO A 34 -11.05 -8.36 -12.15
C PRO A 34 -10.90 -6.89 -12.56
N ARG A 35 -9.88 -6.22 -12.03
CA ARG A 35 -9.68 -4.78 -12.25
C ARG A 35 -8.24 -4.36 -12.03
N GLN A 36 -7.90 -3.16 -12.50
CA GLN A 36 -6.65 -2.50 -12.14
C GLN A 36 -6.77 -1.94 -10.73
N VAL A 37 -5.71 -2.10 -9.96
CA VAL A 37 -5.56 -1.61 -8.59
C VAL A 37 -4.19 -0.93 -8.47
N LEU A 38 -3.92 -0.32 -7.34
CA LEU A 38 -2.65 0.30 -7.04
C LEU A 38 -2.04 -0.34 -5.81
N VAL A 39 -0.73 -0.54 -5.84
CA VAL A 39 0.07 -1.00 -4.71
C VAL A 39 1.06 0.08 -4.32
N ARG A 40 1.25 0.29 -3.02
CA ARG A 40 2.29 1.15 -2.48
C ARG A 40 3.14 0.32 -1.53
N PHE A 41 4.45 0.36 -1.74
CA PHE A 41 5.42 -0.36 -0.92
C PHE A 41 5.85 0.49 0.27
N GLU A 42 6.10 -0.15 1.40
CA GLU A 42 6.62 0.49 2.60
C GLU A 42 8.01 1.11 2.36
N GLN A 43 8.21 2.31 2.91
CA GLN A 43 9.43 3.09 2.80
C GLN A 43 9.95 3.59 4.16
N SER A 44 9.40 3.10 5.28
CA SER A 44 9.91 3.47 6.59
C SER A 44 11.38 3.08 6.74
N ILE A 45 12.18 4.08 7.08
CA ILE A 45 13.60 3.94 7.38
C ILE A 45 13.77 3.43 8.82
N ASP A 46 12.87 3.82 9.72
CA ASP A 46 12.82 3.33 11.08
C ASP A 46 12.03 2.02 11.11
N PRO A 47 12.67 0.92 11.53
CA PRO A 47 11.97 -0.33 11.64
C PRO A 47 10.84 -0.35 12.70
N ALA A 48 10.85 0.58 13.66
CA ALA A 48 9.72 0.78 14.58
C ALA A 48 8.52 1.49 13.93
N ALA A 49 8.69 2.03 12.71
CA ALA A 49 7.67 2.71 11.93
C ALA A 49 7.15 1.88 10.75
N VAL A 50 7.52 0.60 10.66
CA VAL A 50 6.98 -0.34 9.65
C VAL A 50 5.45 -0.26 9.63
N GLY A 51 4.89 -0.15 8.42
CA GLY A 51 3.46 0.00 8.13
C GLY A 51 2.93 1.43 8.25
N GLN A 52 3.79 2.44 8.40
CA GLN A 52 3.37 3.82 8.59
C GLN A 52 3.65 4.73 7.38
N VAL A 53 4.63 4.41 6.53
CA VAL A 53 5.08 5.30 5.45
C VAL A 53 5.17 4.55 4.13
N PHE A 54 4.15 4.75 3.30
CA PHE A 54 4.07 4.13 1.98
C PHE A 54 4.54 5.07 0.87
N GLY A 55 5.30 4.51 -0.07
CA GLY A 55 5.84 5.22 -1.24
C GLY A 55 4.79 5.60 -2.29
N ALA A 56 5.26 5.81 -3.52
CA ALA A 56 4.40 6.10 -4.67
C ALA A 56 3.48 4.91 -5.02
N SER A 57 2.34 5.22 -5.66
CA SER A 57 1.39 4.23 -6.18
C SER A 57 1.89 3.61 -7.48
N TRP A 58 1.85 2.28 -7.55
CA TRP A 58 2.26 1.48 -8.69
C TRP A 58 1.09 0.64 -9.22
N PRO A 59 0.93 0.51 -10.55
CA PRO A 59 -0.16 -0.26 -11.12
C PRO A 59 -0.03 -1.75 -10.85
N ALA A 60 -1.14 -2.39 -10.51
CA ALA A 60 -1.25 -3.83 -10.31
C ALA A 60 -2.62 -4.32 -10.80
N SER A 61 -2.80 -5.63 -10.93
CA SER A 61 -4.11 -6.22 -11.24
C SER A 61 -4.64 -7.01 -10.06
N TRP A 62 -5.94 -6.91 -9.86
CA TRP A 62 -6.70 -7.76 -8.95
C TRP A 62 -7.53 -8.78 -9.72
N SER A 63 -7.59 -10.00 -9.22
CA SER A 63 -8.50 -11.06 -9.67
C SER A 63 -8.90 -11.97 -8.52
N VAL A 64 -9.97 -12.73 -8.67
CA VAL A 64 -10.42 -13.70 -7.66
C VAL A 64 -10.71 -15.05 -8.31
N SER A 65 -10.22 -16.13 -7.71
CA SER A 65 -10.52 -17.50 -8.12
C SER A 65 -10.58 -18.42 -6.90
N ALA A 66 -11.59 -19.27 -6.84
CA ALA A 66 -11.72 -20.31 -5.80
C ALA A 66 -11.57 -19.82 -4.34
N GLY A 67 -12.06 -18.61 -4.02
CA GLY A 67 -11.97 -18.03 -2.67
C GLY A 67 -10.62 -17.40 -2.35
N VAL A 68 -9.71 -17.30 -3.33
CA VAL A 68 -8.44 -16.62 -3.22
C VAL A 68 -8.47 -15.38 -4.12
N GLY A 69 -8.18 -14.23 -3.53
CA GLY A 69 -7.90 -13.01 -4.25
C GLY A 69 -6.43 -12.89 -4.58
N ARG A 70 -6.09 -12.41 -5.77
CA ARG A 70 -4.72 -12.32 -6.26
C ARG A 70 -4.41 -10.91 -6.73
N VAL A 71 -3.34 -10.34 -6.18
CA VAL A 71 -2.72 -9.09 -6.65
C VAL A 71 -1.45 -9.45 -7.42
N ASP A 72 -1.41 -9.08 -8.70
CA ASP A 72 -0.22 -9.25 -9.54
C ASP A 72 0.39 -7.88 -9.89
N VAL A 73 1.67 -7.73 -9.56
CA VAL A 73 2.52 -6.60 -9.96
C VAL A 73 3.44 -7.08 -11.07
N SER A 74 3.38 -6.44 -12.23
CA SER A 74 4.21 -6.84 -13.38
C SER A 74 5.71 -6.72 -13.06
N ALA A 75 6.55 -7.51 -13.74
CA ALA A 75 8.00 -7.42 -13.60
C ALA A 75 8.55 -6.02 -13.91
N GLU A 76 7.97 -5.33 -14.90
CA GLU A 76 8.34 -3.96 -15.25
C GLU A 76 8.02 -3.00 -14.09
N THR A 77 6.80 -3.08 -13.56
CA THR A 77 6.37 -2.26 -12.43
C THR A 77 7.17 -2.53 -11.17
N HIS A 78 7.45 -3.81 -10.86
CA HIS A 78 8.32 -4.21 -9.76
C HIS A 78 9.73 -3.61 -9.94
N GLY A 79 10.28 -3.68 -11.15
CA GLY A 79 11.51 -3.01 -11.55
C GLY A 79 11.55 -1.54 -11.16
N LEU A 80 10.58 -0.79 -11.66
CA LEU A 80 10.50 0.66 -11.45
C LEU A 80 10.26 1.02 -9.98
N ALA A 81 9.38 0.28 -9.29
CA ALA A 81 9.12 0.46 -7.87
C ALA A 81 10.38 0.26 -7.03
N ARG A 82 11.14 -0.79 -7.34
CA ARG A 82 12.37 -1.09 -6.62
C ARG A 82 13.46 -0.06 -6.89
N ALA A 83 13.64 0.35 -8.14
CA ALA A 83 14.58 1.41 -8.51
C ALA A 83 14.26 2.73 -7.80
N ALA A 84 12.98 3.09 -7.72
CA ALA A 84 12.53 4.28 -7.00
C ALA A 84 12.80 4.21 -5.49
N GLY A 85 12.71 3.01 -4.89
CA GLY A 85 13.00 2.80 -3.47
C GLY A 85 14.49 2.88 -3.11
N GLU A 86 15.39 2.42 -3.99
CA GLU A 86 16.84 2.43 -3.73
C GLU A 86 17.49 3.81 -4.06
N GLY A 87 16.90 4.62 -4.94
CA GLY A 87 17.28 6.03 -5.14
C GLY A 87 18.18 6.35 -6.36
N LEU A 88 18.74 7.57 -6.35
CA LEU A 88 19.23 8.29 -7.54
C LEU A 88 20.44 7.66 -8.25
N GLY A 89 20.15 6.80 -9.23
CA GLY A 89 21.11 6.32 -10.22
C GLY A 89 20.90 4.87 -10.65
N PHE A 90 20.08 4.12 -9.92
CA PHE A 90 19.77 2.74 -10.26
C PHE A 90 18.61 2.65 -11.25
N ALA A 91 18.77 1.78 -12.23
CA ALA A 91 17.74 1.39 -13.19
C ALA A 91 17.58 -0.14 -13.20
N PRO A 92 16.39 -0.66 -13.50
CA PRO A 92 16.20 -2.10 -13.67
C PRO A 92 17.08 -2.66 -14.77
N VAL A 93 17.77 -3.77 -14.49
CA VAL A 93 18.44 -4.54 -15.53
C VAL A 93 17.37 -5.23 -16.37
N PRO A 94 17.30 -5.01 -17.70
CA PRO A 94 16.25 -5.57 -18.54
C PRO A 94 16.13 -7.09 -18.40
N GLY A 95 14.90 -7.58 -18.17
CA GLY A 95 14.59 -9.00 -18.05
C GLY A 95 15.05 -9.67 -16.74
N SER A 96 15.63 -8.92 -15.78
CA SER A 96 16.09 -9.50 -14.51
C SER A 96 14.98 -9.69 -13.48
N PHE A 97 13.90 -8.91 -13.57
CA PHE A 97 12.83 -8.91 -12.58
C PHE A 97 11.81 -10.01 -12.84
N ALA A 98 11.42 -10.71 -11.76
CA ALA A 98 10.22 -11.52 -11.71
C ALA A 98 9.01 -10.65 -11.26
N PRO A 99 7.78 -10.99 -11.66
CA PRO A 99 6.59 -10.35 -11.11
C PRO A 99 6.47 -10.58 -9.60
N ILE A 100 5.64 -9.76 -8.93
CA ILE A 100 5.20 -10.03 -7.56
C ILE A 100 3.77 -10.55 -7.63
N ALA A 101 3.53 -11.66 -6.97
CA ALA A 101 2.24 -12.29 -6.86
C ALA A 101 1.88 -12.45 -5.39
N ILE A 102 0.76 -11.87 -4.98
CA ILE A 102 0.24 -11.95 -3.62
C ILE A 102 -1.11 -12.61 -3.67
N GLU A 103 -1.29 -13.65 -2.88
CA GLU A 103 -2.52 -14.40 -2.74
C GLU A 103 -3.11 -14.15 -1.37
N ILE A 104 -4.37 -13.72 -1.32
CA ILE A 104 -5.13 -13.40 -0.12
C ILE A 104 -6.27 -14.41 -0.02
N ASP A 105 -6.28 -15.22 1.03
CA ASP A 105 -7.42 -16.07 1.37
C ASP A 105 -8.59 -15.16 1.80
N LEU A 106 -9.69 -15.16 1.04
CA LEU A 106 -10.79 -14.21 1.27
C LEU A 106 -11.64 -14.53 2.51
N ALA A 107 -11.49 -15.71 3.10
CA ALA A 107 -12.20 -16.10 4.32
C ALA A 107 -11.44 -15.65 5.57
N THR A 108 -10.11 -15.70 5.54
CA THR A 108 -9.24 -15.41 6.69
C THR A 108 -8.49 -14.09 6.57
N LEU A 109 -8.39 -13.53 5.36
CA LEU A 109 -7.59 -12.36 4.99
C LEU A 109 -6.08 -12.56 5.15
N GLU A 110 -5.66 -13.77 5.47
CA GLU A 110 -4.27 -14.19 5.49
C GLU A 110 -3.75 -14.20 4.06
N ALA A 111 -2.50 -13.78 3.89
CA ALA A 111 -1.88 -13.71 2.59
C ALA A 111 -0.49 -14.34 2.57
N THR A 112 -0.10 -14.76 1.38
CA THR A 112 1.25 -15.23 1.05
C THR A 112 1.72 -14.62 -0.27
N SER A 113 3.03 -14.55 -0.47
CA SER A 113 3.61 -14.21 -1.77
C SER A 113 4.46 -15.35 -2.33
N GLU A 114 4.54 -15.43 -3.65
CA GLU A 114 5.57 -16.24 -4.30
C GLU A 114 6.96 -15.60 -4.09
N PRO A 115 8.06 -16.38 -4.16
CA PRO A 115 9.41 -15.81 -4.21
C PRO A 115 9.57 -14.92 -5.45
N THR A 116 10.35 -13.85 -5.31
CA THR A 116 10.64 -12.93 -6.42
C THR A 116 12.11 -12.55 -6.42
N SER A 117 12.58 -11.95 -7.51
CA SER A 117 13.96 -11.52 -7.67
C SER A 117 14.09 -10.40 -8.68
N GLY A 118 15.22 -9.73 -8.67
CA GLY A 118 15.55 -8.76 -9.69
C GLY A 118 16.96 -8.22 -9.54
N SER A 119 17.34 -7.34 -10.45
CA SER A 119 18.63 -6.66 -10.38
C SER A 119 18.54 -5.23 -10.87
N LEU A 120 19.21 -4.32 -10.16
CA LEU A 120 19.39 -2.94 -10.54
C LEU A 120 20.83 -2.67 -10.93
N ALA A 121 21.04 -1.70 -11.82
CA ALA A 121 22.36 -1.22 -12.20
C ALA A 121 22.40 0.32 -12.21
N GLY A 122 23.50 0.90 -11.76
CA GLY A 122 23.74 2.34 -11.75
C GLY A 122 25.23 2.64 -11.96
N GLY A 123 25.60 3.05 -13.17
CA GLY A 123 27.01 3.19 -13.54
C GLY A 123 27.75 1.86 -13.45
N GLN A 124 28.75 1.77 -12.57
CA GLN A 124 29.51 0.54 -12.29
C GLN A 124 28.90 -0.31 -11.15
N PHE A 125 27.87 0.21 -10.48
CA PHE A 125 27.24 -0.47 -9.34
C PHE A 125 26.13 -1.40 -9.81
N PHE A 126 26.06 -2.59 -9.22
CA PHE A 126 25.02 -3.59 -9.43
C PHE A 126 24.44 -4.04 -8.09
N LEU A 127 23.13 -4.17 -8.03
CA LEU A 127 22.41 -4.70 -6.87
C LEU A 127 21.54 -5.86 -7.34
N GLY A 128 21.77 -7.05 -6.80
CA GLY A 128 20.92 -8.22 -6.98
C GLY A 128 20.13 -8.48 -5.70
N PHE A 129 18.89 -8.92 -5.84
CA PHE A 129 18.09 -9.35 -4.70
C PHE A 129 17.23 -10.57 -5.05
N ALA A 130 16.99 -11.40 -4.04
CA ALA A 130 16.09 -12.53 -4.10
C ALA A 130 15.25 -12.55 -2.81
N THR A 131 13.97 -12.30 -2.95
CA THR A 131 12.99 -12.28 -1.86
C THR A 131 12.38 -13.67 -1.76
N ARG A 132 12.41 -14.26 -0.56
CA ARG A 132 11.72 -15.53 -0.31
C ARG A 132 10.21 -15.32 -0.32
N ALA A 133 9.46 -16.41 -0.35
CA ALA A 133 8.02 -16.35 -0.10
C ALA A 133 7.76 -15.61 1.23
N LEU A 134 6.84 -14.66 1.20
CA LEU A 134 6.45 -13.87 2.36
C LEU A 134 5.11 -14.38 2.88
N ASP A 135 4.88 -14.26 4.20
CA ASP A 135 3.70 -14.82 4.85
C ASP A 135 3.22 -13.90 5.98
N THR A 136 1.90 -13.72 6.05
CA THR A 136 1.20 -12.98 7.12
C THR A 136 1.21 -13.70 8.47
N ARG A 137 1.54 -14.99 8.51
CA ARG A 137 1.68 -15.79 9.73
C ARG A 137 3.11 -15.94 10.21
N ALA A 138 4.08 -15.41 9.46
CA ALA A 138 5.48 -15.49 9.82
C ALA A 138 5.88 -14.40 10.84
N THR A 139 7.00 -14.63 11.51
CA THR A 139 7.70 -13.62 12.31
C THR A 139 9.14 -13.55 11.81
N ALA A 140 9.64 -12.34 11.56
CA ALA A 140 11.03 -12.09 11.25
C ALA A 140 11.55 -10.97 12.15
N GLY A 141 12.81 -11.11 12.58
CA GLY A 141 13.47 -10.06 13.32
C GLY A 141 14.39 -9.23 12.45
N PHE A 142 14.55 -7.97 12.82
CA PHE A 142 15.65 -7.15 12.32
C PHE A 142 16.34 -6.43 13.46
N ILE A 143 17.55 -5.95 13.18
CA ILE A 143 18.39 -5.24 14.14
C ILE A 143 18.21 -3.71 14.00
N GLY A 144 17.95 -2.99 15.10
CA GLY A 144 17.80 -1.53 15.08
C GLY A 144 17.96 -0.82 16.44
N PRO A 145 17.94 0.54 16.45
CA PRO A 145 17.89 1.42 15.28
C PRO A 145 19.29 1.75 14.71
N ASN A 146 19.37 2.06 13.41
CA ASN A 146 20.53 2.58 12.62
C ASN A 146 21.48 1.60 11.92
N VAL A 147 21.26 0.28 11.96
CA VAL A 147 22.21 -0.70 11.39
C VAL A 147 21.68 -1.39 10.12
N GLY A 148 20.50 -0.97 9.67
CA GLY A 148 19.83 -1.53 8.50
C GLY A 148 19.07 -2.81 8.82
N ALA A 149 18.30 -3.29 7.86
CA ALA A 149 17.38 -4.42 7.96
C ALA A 149 18.07 -5.80 8.12
N LEU A 150 19.21 -5.90 8.82
CA LEU A 150 19.87 -7.19 9.07
C LEU A 150 18.96 -8.10 9.89
N LEU A 151 18.84 -9.37 9.49
CA LEU A 151 17.97 -10.31 10.20
C LEU A 151 18.49 -10.66 11.58
N CYS A 152 17.56 -10.79 12.51
CA CYS A 152 17.79 -11.40 13.80
C CYS A 152 16.65 -12.39 14.12
N SER A 153 16.94 -13.36 14.98
CA SER A 153 15.96 -14.32 15.48
C SER A 153 15.65 -14.10 16.95
N SER A 154 16.55 -13.44 17.69
CA SER A 154 16.40 -13.11 19.11
C SER A 154 17.42 -12.05 19.53
N GLN A 155 17.17 -11.38 20.66
CA GLN A 155 18.15 -10.48 21.27
C GLN A 155 19.45 -11.22 21.66
N GLN A 156 19.33 -12.46 22.15
CA GLN A 156 20.48 -13.28 22.54
C GLN A 156 21.46 -13.49 21.38
N GLN A 157 20.96 -13.70 20.16
CA GLN A 157 21.81 -13.82 18.98
C GLN A 157 22.70 -12.58 18.77
N ILE A 158 22.15 -11.39 19.02
CA ILE A 158 22.88 -10.12 18.85
C ILE A 158 23.91 -9.95 19.95
N ASP A 159 23.51 -10.25 21.18
CA ASP A 159 24.38 -10.17 22.36
C ASP A 159 25.57 -11.16 22.23
N ASP A 160 25.32 -12.37 21.71
CA ASP A 160 26.35 -13.38 21.47
C ASP A 160 27.29 -13.02 20.30
N ALA A 161 26.78 -12.31 19.29
CA ALA A 161 27.57 -11.87 18.15
C ALA A 161 28.42 -10.64 18.45
N CYS A 162 27.99 -9.77 19.36
CA CYS A 162 28.65 -8.50 19.72
C CYS A 162 30.16 -8.64 20.03
N PRO A 163 30.65 -9.62 20.80
CA PRO A 163 32.09 -9.78 21.06
C PRO A 163 32.93 -10.01 19.80
N SER A 164 32.35 -10.65 18.77
CA SER A 164 33.03 -10.92 17.50
C SER A 164 32.78 -9.82 16.46
N ILE A 165 31.66 -9.12 16.59
CA ILE A 165 31.19 -8.10 15.67
C ILE A 165 30.83 -6.84 16.49
N PRO A 166 31.81 -6.00 16.86
CA PRO A 166 31.61 -4.93 17.83
C PRO A 166 30.55 -3.89 17.45
N PHE A 167 30.26 -3.71 16.15
CA PHE A 167 29.21 -2.78 15.71
C PHE A 167 27.80 -3.27 16.06
N LEU A 168 27.61 -4.56 16.38
CA LEU A 168 26.33 -5.11 16.82
C LEU A 168 26.04 -4.86 18.31
N CYS A 169 27.04 -4.42 19.08
CA CYS A 169 26.90 -4.21 20.51
C CYS A 169 25.91 -3.08 20.83
N GLY A 170 24.94 -3.37 21.71
CA GLY A 170 23.93 -2.40 22.13
C GLY A 170 22.79 -2.18 21.13
N LEU A 171 22.74 -2.98 20.05
CA LEU A 171 21.62 -2.99 19.13
C LEU A 171 20.49 -3.90 19.62
N THR A 172 19.26 -3.54 19.26
CA THR A 172 18.06 -4.29 19.63
C THR A 172 17.60 -5.15 18.47
N CYS A 173 17.28 -6.42 18.75
CA CYS A 173 16.54 -7.28 17.84
C CYS A 173 15.04 -7.03 18.05
N THR A 174 14.37 -6.47 17.05
CA THR A 174 12.92 -6.28 17.05
C THR A 174 12.28 -7.36 16.19
N LEU A 175 11.42 -8.16 16.79
CA LEU A 175 10.63 -9.16 16.07
C LEU A 175 9.33 -8.54 15.56
N VAL A 176 9.11 -8.65 14.26
CA VAL A 176 7.89 -8.21 13.60
C VAL A 176 7.12 -9.42 13.09
N THR A 177 5.85 -9.46 13.44
CA THR A 177 4.93 -10.52 13.02
C THR A 177 4.09 -10.00 11.88
N GLY A 178 3.86 -10.87 10.89
CA GLY A 178 2.92 -10.63 9.81
C GLY A 178 1.53 -10.26 10.32
N ALA A 179 0.75 -9.61 9.48
CA ALA A 179 -0.64 -9.30 9.78
C ALA A 179 -1.50 -9.55 8.53
N PRO A 180 -2.69 -10.17 8.69
CA PRO A 180 -3.69 -10.29 7.63
C PRO A 180 -4.04 -8.95 7.00
N TYR A 181 -4.62 -8.98 5.81
CA TYR A 181 -5.15 -7.80 5.15
C TYR A 181 -6.21 -7.11 6.01
N ASP A 182 -6.07 -5.79 6.21
CA ASP A 182 -7.08 -4.96 6.87
C ASP A 182 -7.94 -4.23 5.81
N PRO A 183 -9.22 -4.61 5.63
CA PRO A 183 -10.10 -4.00 4.64
C PRO A 183 -10.48 -2.54 4.96
N LEU A 184 -10.28 -2.07 6.19
CA LEU A 184 -10.57 -0.70 6.58
C LEU A 184 -9.47 0.27 6.14
N THR A 185 -8.22 -0.17 6.20
CA THR A 185 -7.05 0.67 5.89
C THR A 185 -6.42 0.33 4.55
N GLY A 186 -6.65 -0.89 4.05
CA GLY A 186 -6.04 -1.41 2.84
C GLY A 186 -4.62 -1.95 3.07
N THR A 187 -4.17 -2.06 4.32
CA THR A 187 -2.82 -2.51 4.63
C THR A 187 -2.72 -4.02 4.61
N LEU A 188 -1.55 -4.52 4.22
CA LEU A 188 -1.18 -5.93 4.25
C LEU A 188 0.27 -6.05 4.70
N HIS A 189 0.53 -6.88 5.70
CA HIS A 189 1.86 -7.03 6.26
C HIS A 189 2.35 -8.47 6.12
N LEU A 190 3.03 -8.75 5.00
CA LEU A 190 3.71 -10.02 4.75
C LEU A 190 5.14 -9.95 5.26
N VAL A 191 5.58 -10.98 5.98
CA VAL A 191 6.91 -11.01 6.59
C VAL A 191 7.77 -12.11 5.97
N GLY A 192 9.05 -11.82 5.80
CA GLY A 192 10.04 -12.78 5.34
C GLY A 192 11.41 -12.15 5.13
N SER A 193 12.27 -12.84 4.37
CA SER A 193 13.62 -12.41 4.11
C SER A 193 13.91 -12.14 2.65
N GLU A 194 14.92 -11.30 2.44
CA GLU A 194 15.50 -11.00 1.15
C GLU A 194 17.02 -11.17 1.23
N SER A 195 17.58 -11.91 0.27
CA SER A 195 19.02 -11.98 0.08
C SER A 195 19.44 -10.83 -0.84
N LYS A 196 20.28 -9.91 -0.37
CA LYS A 196 20.87 -8.82 -1.17
C LYS A 196 22.34 -9.09 -1.50
N GLN A 197 22.72 -8.83 -2.74
CA GLN A 197 24.11 -8.83 -3.21
C GLN A 197 24.40 -7.48 -3.88
N SER A 198 25.56 -6.90 -3.60
CA SER A 198 26.00 -5.64 -4.21
C SER A 198 27.36 -5.80 -4.84
N CYS A 199 27.60 -5.17 -5.99
CA CYS A 199 28.90 -5.12 -6.64
C CYS A 199 29.22 -3.69 -7.09
N ASP A 200 30.48 -3.27 -6.99
CA ASP A 200 30.95 -1.94 -7.40
C ASP A 200 31.73 -1.93 -8.73
N GLY A 201 31.66 -3.04 -9.48
CA GLY A 201 32.39 -3.25 -10.74
C GLY A 201 33.76 -3.90 -10.56
N ALA A 202 34.31 -3.93 -9.34
CA ALA A 202 35.57 -4.60 -9.02
C ALA A 202 35.41 -5.70 -7.96
N GLN A 203 34.55 -5.48 -6.98
CA GLN A 203 34.29 -6.39 -5.86
C GLN A 203 32.79 -6.55 -5.64
N CYS A 204 32.40 -7.75 -5.21
CA CYS A 204 31.04 -8.04 -4.80
C CYS A 204 31.00 -8.36 -3.30
N GLN A 205 29.95 -7.89 -2.64
CA GLN A 205 29.62 -8.18 -1.26
C GLN A 205 28.27 -8.91 -1.18
N GLY A 206 28.17 -9.84 -0.24
CA GLY A 206 27.00 -10.69 -0.03
C GLY A 206 27.08 -12.05 -0.74
N PRO A 207 25.97 -12.81 -0.77
CA PRO A 207 24.64 -12.41 -0.31
C PRO A 207 24.56 -12.18 1.20
N ILE A 208 23.81 -11.16 1.61
CA ILE A 208 23.43 -10.91 3.00
C ILE A 208 21.91 -11.03 3.09
N GLU A 209 21.42 -11.80 4.07
CA GLU A 209 19.98 -11.90 4.33
C GLU A 209 19.52 -10.71 5.18
N VAL A 210 18.50 -10.02 4.69
CA VAL A 210 17.86 -8.86 5.29
C VAL A 210 16.35 -9.07 5.40
N PHE A 211 15.67 -8.26 6.20
CA PHE A 211 14.21 -8.22 6.25
C PHE A 211 13.66 -7.69 4.91
N ALA A 212 12.67 -8.39 4.37
CA ALA A 212 12.03 -8.01 3.10
C ALA A 212 11.03 -6.87 3.31
N THR A 213 11.38 -5.65 2.91
CA THR A 213 10.46 -4.50 2.97
C THR A 213 9.36 -4.53 1.91
N THR A 214 9.48 -5.39 0.91
CA THR A 214 8.49 -5.57 -0.16
C THR A 214 7.20 -6.26 0.30
N GLY A 215 7.17 -6.78 1.53
CA GLY A 215 6.01 -7.47 2.09
C GLY A 215 5.00 -6.56 2.78
N ASP A 216 5.37 -5.32 3.10
CA ASP A 216 4.48 -4.37 3.75
C ASP A 216 3.90 -3.39 2.72
N LEU A 217 2.58 -3.45 2.57
CA LEU A 217 1.88 -2.94 1.39
C LEU A 217 0.60 -2.21 1.77
N LEU A 218 0.31 -1.16 1.02
CA LEU A 218 -1.00 -0.53 0.98
C LEU A 218 -1.64 -0.81 -0.38
N LEU A 219 -2.77 -1.53 -0.36
CA LEU A 219 -3.54 -1.95 -1.53
C LEU A 219 -4.76 -1.04 -1.67
N VAL A 220 -4.83 -0.29 -2.76
CA VAL A 220 -5.92 0.66 -3.01
C VAL A 220 -6.47 0.51 -4.41
N GLU A 221 -7.71 0.95 -4.59
CA GLU A 221 -8.35 1.08 -5.89
C GLU A 221 -8.89 2.49 -6.06
N VAL A 222 -9.06 2.90 -7.31
CA VAL A 222 -9.62 4.20 -7.64
C VAL A 222 -11.14 4.05 -7.68
N ALA A 223 -11.84 4.68 -6.74
CA ALA A 223 -13.29 4.71 -6.74
C ALA A 223 -13.75 5.39 -8.04
N VAL A 224 -14.44 4.63 -8.90
CA VAL A 224 -15.15 5.21 -10.05
C VAL A 224 -16.29 6.01 -9.46
N GLY A 225 -16.08 7.32 -9.29
CA GLY A 225 -17.12 8.21 -8.79
C GLY A 225 -18.40 7.99 -9.58
N VAL A 226 -19.52 7.79 -8.89
CA VAL A 226 -20.84 7.90 -9.52
C VAL A 226 -20.81 9.22 -10.27
N PRO A 227 -21.01 9.23 -11.60
CA PRO A 227 -20.91 10.46 -12.37
C PRO A 227 -21.82 11.47 -11.69
N ALA A 228 -21.22 12.60 -11.32
CA ALA A 228 -21.93 13.78 -10.87
C ALA A 228 -23.22 13.87 -11.69
N ALA A 229 -24.38 13.76 -11.02
CA ALA A 229 -25.69 13.80 -11.68
C ALA A 229 -25.64 14.89 -12.76
N SER A 230 -25.98 14.55 -14.01
CA SER A 230 -25.79 15.47 -15.13
C SER A 230 -26.45 16.82 -14.80
N ALA A 231 -25.88 17.93 -15.30
CA ALA A 231 -26.46 19.27 -15.12
C ALA A 231 -28.00 19.32 -15.30
N PRO A 232 -28.60 18.66 -16.32
CA PRO A 232 -30.06 18.62 -16.45
C PRO A 232 -30.77 17.84 -15.33
N LEU A 233 -30.19 16.75 -14.83
CA LEU A 233 -30.75 15.99 -13.70
C LEU A 233 -30.72 16.82 -12.41
N ARG A 234 -29.61 17.57 -12.17
CA ARG A 234 -29.48 18.49 -11.03
C ARG A 234 -30.48 19.64 -11.09
N ILE A 235 -30.64 20.26 -12.26
CA ILE A 235 -31.65 21.31 -12.48
C ILE A 235 -33.05 20.76 -12.24
N GLY A 236 -33.34 19.56 -12.76
CA GLY A 236 -34.61 18.87 -12.54
C GLY A 236 -34.91 18.65 -11.06
N LEU A 237 -33.94 18.15 -10.30
CA LEU A 237 -34.08 17.86 -8.87
C LEU A 237 -34.25 19.15 -8.04
N ALA A 238 -33.49 20.20 -8.36
CA ALA A 238 -33.64 21.52 -7.74
C ALA A 238 -35.02 22.14 -8.02
N LEU A 239 -35.51 22.02 -9.26
CA LEU A 239 -36.87 22.47 -9.63
C LEU A 239 -37.94 21.68 -8.86
N TRP A 240 -37.73 20.37 -8.68
CA TRP A 240 -38.66 19.49 -7.99
C TRP A 240 -38.75 19.82 -6.49
N VAL A 241 -37.60 20.05 -5.83
CA VAL A 241 -37.55 20.51 -4.44
C VAL A 241 -38.18 21.90 -4.28
N ALA A 242 -37.92 22.82 -5.22
CA ALA A 242 -38.51 24.16 -5.20
C ALA A 242 -40.04 24.13 -5.39
N THR A 243 -40.56 23.26 -6.26
CA THR A 243 -42.01 23.09 -6.46
C THR A 243 -42.68 22.46 -5.26
N LEU A 244 -42.09 21.44 -4.63
CA LEU A 244 -42.60 20.89 -3.38
C LEU A 244 -42.63 21.92 -2.25
N GLY A 245 -41.56 22.71 -2.09
CA GLY A 245 -41.51 23.80 -1.12
C GLY A 245 -42.59 24.86 -1.37
N ALA A 246 -42.82 25.23 -2.63
CA ALA A 246 -43.86 26.18 -3.00
C ALA A 246 -45.28 25.67 -2.72
N ILE A 247 -45.55 24.38 -2.93
CA ILE A 247 -46.84 23.73 -2.63
C ILE A 247 -47.08 23.70 -1.12
N ALA A 248 -46.06 23.34 -0.33
CA ALA A 248 -46.15 23.32 1.14
C ALA A 248 -46.44 24.73 1.70
N LEU A 249 -45.77 25.77 1.19
CA LEU A 249 -46.00 27.15 1.57
C LEU A 249 -47.40 27.68 1.20
N ARG A 250 -47.95 27.26 0.04
CA ARG A 250 -49.33 27.62 -0.34
C ARG A 250 -50.36 26.98 0.60
N ARG A 251 -50.19 25.70 0.95
CA ARG A 251 -51.10 25.01 1.88
C ARG A 251 -51.05 25.58 3.30
N ALA A 252 -49.89 26.11 3.73
CA ALA A 252 -49.77 26.75 5.04
C ALA A 252 -50.41 28.15 5.13
N ARG A 253 -50.77 28.76 3.99
CA ARG A 253 -51.37 30.11 3.91
C ARG A 253 -52.87 30.11 3.61
N ALA A 254 -53.42 28.97 3.19
CA ALA A 254 -54.86 28.77 2.97
C ALA A 254 -55.50 28.23 4.25
#